data_AF-A0A1C3DLA0-F1
#
_entry.id   AF-A0A1C3DLA0-F1
#
_cell.length_a   1.000
_cell.length_b   1.000
_cell.length_c   1.000
_cell.angle_alpha   90.00
_cell.angle_beta   90.00
_cell.angle_gamma   90.00
#
_symmetry.space_group_name_H-M   'P 1'
#
loop_
_entity.id
_entity.type
_entity.pdbx_description
1 polymer ?
#
loop_
_entity_poly.entity_id
_entity_poly.type
_entity_poly.pdbx_seq_one_letter_code
_entity_poly.pdbx_strand_id
1 'polypeptide(L)'
;MKRITLFLCALLFSVNAFAISLQQAKSQGLVGEANNGYIAIVTGSPSAEVKRLVQQVNQQRKSKYQSIGSSHGLSVNEVARLAYKKAVSKTPRGQYYQSTTGQWVKK
;
A
#
# COMPACT_ATOMS: atom_id res chain seq x y z
N MET A 1 18.85 -53.68 30.42
CA MET A 1 19.53 -52.55 29.75
C MET A 1 19.13 -52.52 28.28
N LYS A 2 18.87 -51.31 27.77
CA LYS A 2 18.75 -50.88 26.36
C LYS A 2 17.34 -50.78 25.74
N ARG A 3 17.05 -49.53 25.38
CA ARG A 3 16.24 -49.02 24.26
C ARG A 3 14.72 -49.00 24.45
N ILE A 4 14.17 -47.80 24.64
CA ILE A 4 13.31 -47.14 23.64
C ILE A 4 13.48 -45.64 23.84
N THR A 5 14.14 -45.02 22.85
CA THR A 5 14.22 -43.57 22.67
C THR A 5 13.04 -43.19 21.78
N LEU A 6 12.12 -42.35 22.25
CA LEU A 6 11.19 -41.66 21.36
C LEU A 6 11.29 -40.15 21.64
N PHE A 7 12.12 -39.49 20.84
CA PHE A 7 12.23 -38.04 20.75
C PHE A 7 10.92 -37.47 20.22
N LEU A 8 10.14 -36.79 21.06
CA LEU A 8 9.04 -35.94 20.64
C LEU A 8 9.60 -34.53 20.34
N CYS A 9 10.28 -34.38 19.21
CA CYS A 9 10.61 -33.06 18.66
C CYS A 9 9.34 -32.47 18.01
N ALA A 10 8.48 -31.85 18.82
CA ALA A 10 7.40 -31.03 18.30
C ALA A 10 7.99 -29.78 17.62
N LEU A 11 7.79 -29.70 16.31
CA LEU A 11 8.27 -28.62 15.46
C LEU A 11 7.66 -27.27 15.88
N LEU A 12 8.53 -26.35 16.32
CA LEU A 12 8.24 -24.92 16.38
C LEU A 12 8.34 -24.33 14.97
N PHE A 13 7.32 -24.53 14.14
CA PHE A 13 7.17 -23.73 12.92
C PHE A 13 6.56 -22.38 13.29
N SER A 14 7.43 -21.42 13.63
CA SER A 14 7.04 -20.02 13.70
C SER A 14 6.78 -19.51 12.28
N VAL A 15 5.50 -19.43 11.90
CA VAL A 15 5.09 -18.77 10.65
C VAL A 15 5.37 -17.27 10.79
N ASN A 16 6.39 -16.78 10.08
CA ASN A 16 6.63 -15.35 9.97
C ASN A 16 5.56 -14.74 9.05
N ALA A 17 4.58 -14.06 9.63
CA ALA A 17 3.60 -13.28 8.88
C ALA A 17 4.24 -11.96 8.43
N PHE A 18 4.75 -11.91 7.19
CA PHE A 18 5.26 -10.67 6.60
C PHE A 18 4.10 -9.77 6.17
N ALA A 19 4.17 -8.49 6.54
CA ALA A 19 3.21 -7.49 6.07
C ALA A 19 3.40 -7.22 4.57
N ILE A 20 2.32 -7.16 3.81
CA ILE A 20 2.32 -6.83 2.38
C ILE A 20 2.83 -5.40 2.16
N SER A 21 3.82 -5.26 1.29
CA SER A 21 4.34 -3.94 0.90
C SER A 21 3.38 -3.21 -0.05
N LEU A 22 3.52 -1.88 -0.11
CA LEU A 22 2.79 -1.07 -1.09
C LEU A 22 3.04 -1.54 -2.54
N GLN A 23 4.29 -1.88 -2.87
CA GLN A 23 4.64 -2.31 -4.21
C GLN A 23 3.93 -3.62 -4.58
N GLN A 24 3.94 -4.60 -3.67
CA GLN A 24 3.23 -5.88 -3.85
C GLN A 24 1.72 -5.67 -3.97
N ALA A 25 1.14 -4.83 -3.12
CA ALA A 25 -0.29 -4.54 -3.17
C ALA A 25 -0.69 -3.87 -4.51
N LYS A 26 0.13 -2.96 -5.03
CA LYS A 26 -0.10 -2.34 -6.35
C LYS A 26 0.08 -3.33 -7.50
N SER A 27 1.12 -4.17 -7.47
CA SER A 27 1.37 -5.15 -8.52
C SER A 27 0.28 -6.22 -8.59
N GLN A 28 -0.30 -6.58 -7.45
CA GLN A 28 -1.44 -7.50 -7.35
C GLN A 28 -2.78 -6.83 -7.67
N GLY A 29 -2.81 -5.51 -7.91
CA GLY A 29 -4.05 -4.78 -8.19
C GLY A 29 -4.99 -4.64 -6.99
N LEU A 30 -4.48 -4.81 -5.77
CA LEU A 30 -5.26 -4.64 -4.54
C LEU A 30 -5.50 -3.17 -4.22
N VAL A 31 -4.51 -2.32 -4.53
CA VAL A 31 -4.55 -0.87 -4.34
C VAL A 31 -4.03 -0.14 -5.59
N GLY A 32 -4.43 1.12 -5.74
CA GLY A 32 -4.01 1.99 -6.82
C GLY A 32 -3.84 3.44 -6.38
N GLU A 33 -3.32 4.30 -7.25
CA GLU A 33 -3.19 5.73 -6.99
C GLU A 33 -4.55 6.43 -7.16
N ALA A 34 -5.08 7.00 -6.09
CA ALA A 34 -6.33 7.75 -6.11
C ALA A 34 -6.12 9.19 -6.61
N ASN A 35 -7.13 9.74 -7.27
CA ASN A 35 -7.05 11.06 -7.92
C ASN A 35 -6.93 12.25 -6.92
N ASN A 36 -7.01 11.97 -5.62
CA ASN A 36 -6.79 12.91 -4.54
C ASN A 36 -5.34 12.92 -3.99
N GLY A 37 -4.40 12.18 -4.60
CA GLY A 37 -3.00 12.12 -4.16
C GLY A 37 -2.66 10.98 -3.20
N TYR A 38 -3.64 10.20 -2.78
CA TYR A 38 -3.46 9.09 -1.85
C TYR A 38 -3.50 7.73 -2.57
N ILE A 39 -3.38 6.64 -1.83
CA ILE A 39 -3.73 5.31 -2.36
C ILE A 39 -5.12 4.90 -1.89
N ALA A 40 -5.80 4.13 -2.72
CA ALA A 40 -7.11 3.56 -2.39
C ALA A 40 -7.20 2.11 -2.84
N ILE A 41 -8.14 1.39 -2.24
CA ILE A 41 -8.42 -0.01 -2.53
C ILE A 41 -9.11 -0.11 -3.90
N VAL A 42 -8.65 -1.03 -4.72
CA VAL A 42 -9.21 -1.31 -6.05
C VAL A 42 -10.14 -2.53 -6.01
N THR A 43 -9.81 -3.53 -5.19
CA THR A 43 -10.59 -4.77 -5.05
C THR A 43 -11.90 -4.54 -4.29
N GLY A 44 -12.96 -5.27 -4.67
CA GLY A 44 -14.26 -5.25 -3.97
C GLY A 44 -14.23 -5.91 -2.58
N SER A 45 -13.26 -6.81 -2.33
CA SER A 45 -13.17 -7.59 -1.08
C SER A 45 -11.76 -7.49 -0.47
N PRO A 46 -11.37 -6.33 0.11
CA PRO A 46 -10.04 -6.15 0.68
C PRO A 46 -9.87 -6.89 2.00
N SER A 47 -8.72 -7.55 2.16
CA SER A 47 -8.29 -8.10 3.44
C SER A 47 -8.05 -7.00 4.48
N ALA A 48 -8.09 -7.37 5.77
CA ALA A 48 -7.75 -6.44 6.86
C ALA A 48 -6.33 -5.87 6.74
N GLU A 49 -5.42 -6.64 6.13
CA GLU A 49 -4.05 -6.22 5.88
C GLU A 49 -3.96 -5.11 4.82
N VAL A 50 -4.70 -5.25 3.70
CA VAL A 50 -4.78 -4.20 2.66
C VAL A 50 -5.37 -2.91 3.23
N LYS A 51 -6.41 -3.01 4.07
CA LYS A 51 -7.00 -1.85 4.75
C LYS A 51 -5.99 -1.13 5.64
N ARG A 52 -5.24 -1.89 6.45
CA ARG A 52 -4.18 -1.35 7.32
C ARG A 52 -3.06 -0.69 6.51
N LEU A 53 -2.62 -1.32 5.42
CA LEU A 53 -1.61 -0.75 4.52
C LEU A 53 -2.07 0.61 3.97
N VAL A 54 -3.31 0.71 3.48
CA VAL A 54 -3.86 1.97 2.94
C VAL A 54 -3.86 3.06 4.00
N GLN A 55 -4.30 2.75 5.22
CA GLN A 55 -4.29 3.71 6.34
C GLN A 55 -2.87 4.18 6.67
N GLN A 56 -1.93 3.25 6.82
CA GLN A 56 -0.53 3.56 7.18
C GLN A 56 0.14 4.42 6.11
N VAL A 57 0.03 4.04 4.84
CA VAL A 57 0.64 4.80 3.73
C VAL A 57 0.01 6.19 3.60
N ASN A 58 -1.32 6.29 3.72
CA ASN A 58 -1.99 7.59 3.57
C ASN A 58 -1.66 8.53 4.75
N GLN A 59 -1.51 8.00 5.96
CA GLN A 59 -1.05 8.79 7.10
C GLN A 59 0.37 9.33 6.87
N GLN A 60 1.30 8.48 6.40
CA GLN A 60 2.66 8.91 6.05
C GLN A 60 2.67 9.97 4.94
N ARG A 61 1.88 9.77 3.88
CA ARG A 61 1.72 10.74 2.79
C ARG A 61 1.19 12.07 3.31
N LYS A 62 0.15 12.05 4.15
CA LYS A 62 -0.44 13.27 4.72
C LYS A 62 0.60 14.08 5.51
N SER A 63 1.34 13.44 6.41
CA SER A 63 2.41 14.10 7.17
C SER A 63 3.49 14.67 6.25
N LYS A 64 3.88 13.94 5.21
CA LYS A 64 4.85 14.44 4.23
C LYS A 64 4.31 15.62 3.41
N TYR A 65 3.03 15.57 3.01
CA TYR A 65 2.40 16.65 2.26
C TYR A 65 2.27 17.92 3.10
N GLN A 66 1.95 17.80 4.38
CA GLN A 66 1.96 18.92 5.33
C GLN A 66 3.34 19.56 5.42
N SER A 67 4.39 18.77 5.60
CA SER A 67 5.78 19.27 5.66
C SER A 67 6.21 19.98 4.36
N ILE A 68 5.86 19.42 3.20
CA ILE A 68 6.14 20.05 1.90
C ILE A 68 5.33 21.35 1.75
N GLY A 69 4.05 21.31 2.12
CA GLY A 69 3.16 22.46 2.06
C GLY A 69 3.68 23.63 2.87
N SER A 70 4.02 23.39 4.14
CA SER A 70 4.60 24.40 5.03
C SER A 70 5.92 24.98 4.53
N SER A 71 6.78 24.16 3.90
CA SER A 71 8.09 24.63 3.40
C SER A 71 8.01 25.43 2.09
N HIS A 72 6.96 25.24 1.29
CA HIS A 72 6.83 25.84 -0.04
C HIS A 72 5.63 26.79 -0.17
N GLY A 73 4.92 27.08 0.93
CA GLY A 73 3.71 27.92 0.90
C GLY A 73 2.55 27.30 0.12
N LEU A 74 2.49 25.97 0.02
CA LEU A 74 1.44 25.24 -0.70
C LEU A 74 0.44 24.63 0.30
N SER A 75 -0.82 24.54 -0.10
CA SER A 75 -1.79 23.73 0.62
C SER A 75 -1.48 22.24 0.47
N VAL A 76 -1.93 21.43 1.45
CA VAL A 76 -1.81 19.96 1.39
C VAL A 76 -2.43 19.40 0.10
N ASN A 77 -3.55 19.98 -0.34
CA ASN A 77 -4.27 19.54 -1.54
C ASN A 77 -3.46 19.81 -2.82
N GLU A 78 -2.76 20.94 -2.90
CA GLU A 78 -1.88 21.25 -4.03
C GLU A 78 -0.71 20.27 -4.11
N VAL A 79 -0.07 19.98 -2.97
CA VAL A 79 1.00 18.97 -2.90
C VAL A 79 0.48 17.59 -3.30
N ALA A 80 -0.69 17.19 -2.79
CA ALA A 80 -1.30 15.90 -3.10
C ALA A 80 -1.61 15.77 -4.60
N ARG A 81 -2.10 16.83 -5.26
CA ARG A 81 -2.33 16.87 -6.71
C ARG A 81 -1.04 16.70 -7.51
N LEU A 82 0.05 17.36 -7.11
CA LEU A 82 1.37 17.18 -7.75
C LEU A 82 1.91 15.77 -7.53
N ALA A 83 1.73 15.24 -6.32
CA ALA A 83 2.12 13.87 -5.98
C ALA A 83 1.35 12.84 -6.80
N TYR A 84 0.04 13.00 -6.98
CA TYR A 84 -0.77 12.15 -7.86
C TYR A 84 -0.23 12.15 -9.29
N LYS A 85 0.01 13.32 -9.89
CA LYS A 85 0.56 13.41 -11.27
C LYS A 85 1.87 12.64 -11.41
N LYS A 86 2.78 12.81 -10.44
CA LYS A 86 4.05 12.07 -10.39
C LYS A 86 3.85 10.57 -10.17
N ALA A 87 2.88 10.18 -9.34
CA ALA A 87 2.58 8.78 -9.07
C ALA A 87 2.03 8.09 -10.32
N VAL A 88 1.07 8.70 -11.02
CA VAL A 88 0.52 8.19 -12.28
C VAL A 88 1.59 8.06 -13.37
N SER A 89 2.48 9.05 -13.50
CA SER A 89 3.57 8.97 -14.48
C SER A 89 4.48 7.77 -14.20
N LYS A 90 4.76 7.49 -12.93
CA LYS A 90 5.59 6.37 -12.46
C LYS A 90 4.86 5.04 -12.33
N THR A 91 3.54 5.00 -12.39
CA THR A 91 2.77 3.75 -12.34
C THR A 91 3.22 2.85 -13.51
N PRO A 92 3.66 1.61 -13.28
CA PRO A 92 3.96 0.66 -14.35
C PRO A 92 2.69 0.16 -15.06
N ARG A 93 2.86 -0.40 -16.26
CA ARG A 93 1.77 -1.12 -16.95
C ARG A 93 1.25 -2.26 -16.06
N GLY A 94 -0.05 -2.52 -16.14
CA GLY A 94 -0.75 -3.52 -15.36
C GLY A 94 -1.21 -3.06 -13.97
N GLN A 95 -0.78 -1.88 -13.50
CA GLN A 95 -1.20 -1.30 -12.22
C GLN A 95 -2.28 -0.23 -12.40
N TYR A 96 -2.94 0.12 -11.30
CA TYR A 96 -4.14 0.97 -11.34
C TYR A 96 -3.88 2.39 -10.84
N TYR A 97 -4.60 3.33 -11.45
CA TYR A 97 -4.78 4.69 -10.96
C TYR A 97 -6.20 5.17 -11.29
N GLN A 98 -6.79 6.05 -10.47
CA GLN A 98 -8.06 6.67 -10.79
C GLN A 98 -7.85 7.77 -11.82
N SER A 99 -8.73 7.89 -12.81
CA SER A 99 -8.81 9.04 -13.72
C SER A 99 -9.31 10.29 -13.00
N THR A 100 -9.38 11.42 -13.71
CA THR A 100 -9.94 12.67 -13.18
C THR A 100 -11.40 12.53 -12.76
N THR A 101 -12.16 11.60 -13.36
CA THR A 101 -13.55 11.30 -13.00
C THR A 101 -13.69 10.29 -11.85
N GLY A 102 -12.56 9.81 -11.29
CA GLY A 102 -12.53 8.86 -10.18
C GLY A 102 -12.63 7.39 -10.61
N GLN A 103 -12.80 7.11 -11.90
CA GLN A 103 -12.84 5.74 -12.42
C GLN A 103 -11.46 5.09 -12.42
N TRP A 104 -11.39 3.82 -12.01
CA TRP A 104 -10.14 3.05 -12.05
C TRP A 104 -9.70 2.76 -13.49
N VAL A 105 -8.45 3.08 -13.79
CA VAL A 105 -7.78 2.81 -15.06
C VAL A 105 -6.59 1.89 -14.80
N LYS A 106 -6.50 0.80 -15.56
CA LYS A 106 -5.31 -0.05 -15.60
C LYS A 106 -4.35 0.50 -16.66
N LYS A 107 -3.11 0.79 -16.29
CA LYS A 107 -2.11 1.37 -17.20
C LYS A 107 -1.49 0.34 -18.14
#